data_AF-K1SMD1-F1
#
_entry.id   AF-K1SMD1-F1
#
_cell.length_a   1.000
_cell.length_b   1.000
_cell.length_c   1.000
_cell.angle_alpha   90.00
_cell.angle_beta   90.00
_cell.angle_gamma   90.00
#
_symmetry.space_group_name_H-M   'P 1'
#
loop_
_entity.id
_entity.type
_entity.pdbx_description
1 polymer ?
#
loop_
_entity_poly.entity_id
_entity_poly.type
_entity_poly.pdbx_seq_one_letter_code
_entity_poly.pdbx_strand_id
1 'polypeptide(L)'
;VSTPGHGGIMVRREVAEKVFRKEALDCGFTEGAYLCFEEDCDEPVALRELMDKGMYQAPVNERFAPGAYEALINDSLQTFHAAYWQAREKTLAEKAQLSKRKDRGEAR
;
A
#
# COMPACT_ATOMS: atom_id res chain seq x y z
N VAL A 1 16.89 -2.31 -18.40
CA VAL A 1 18.16 -2.42 -17.65
C VAL A 1 17.77 -3.06 -16.33
N SER A 2 18.03 -4.35 -16.12
CA SER A 2 17.90 -5.01 -14.80
C SER A 2 19.31 -5.19 -14.28
N THR A 3 19.72 -4.35 -13.35
CA THR A 3 20.99 -4.51 -12.65
C THR A 3 20.76 -5.44 -11.44
N PRO A 4 21.57 -6.49 -11.27
CA PRO A 4 21.52 -7.34 -10.08
C PRO A 4 21.94 -6.50 -8.87
N GLY A 5 20.96 -6.05 -8.08
CA GLY A 5 21.22 -5.24 -6.88
C GLY A 5 20.22 -4.13 -6.58
N HIS A 6 19.13 -3.96 -7.35
CA HIS A 6 18.06 -3.07 -6.88
C HIS A 6 17.41 -3.66 -5.63
N GLY A 7 17.31 -2.81 -4.60
CA GLY A 7 16.57 -3.10 -3.40
C GLY A 7 15.07 -3.12 -3.67
N GLY A 8 14.30 -3.14 -2.59
CA GLY A 8 12.86 -3.13 -2.65
C GLY A 8 12.26 -4.08 -1.64
N ILE A 9 10.94 -4.27 -1.74
CA ILE A 9 10.19 -5.10 -0.81
C ILE A 9 9.87 -6.44 -1.45
N MET A 10 10.30 -7.50 -0.79
CA MET A 10 9.92 -8.87 -1.13
C MET A 10 8.90 -9.38 -0.12
N VAL A 11 7.71 -9.76 -0.58
CA VAL A 11 6.66 -10.33 0.25
C VAL A 11 6.44 -11.78 -0.18
N ARG A 12 6.32 -12.72 0.77
CA ARG A 12 5.91 -14.09 0.42
C ARG A 12 4.58 -14.03 -0.33
N ARG A 13 4.50 -14.65 -1.49
CA ARG A 13 3.33 -14.56 -2.38
C ARG A 13 2.04 -14.96 -1.66
N GLU A 14 2.07 -16.04 -0.88
CA GLU A 14 0.93 -16.52 -0.09
C GLU A 14 0.42 -15.48 0.93
N VAL A 15 1.29 -14.61 1.42
CA VAL A 15 0.94 -13.53 2.35
C VAL A 15 0.40 -12.34 1.56
N ALA A 16 1.07 -11.95 0.47
CA ALA A 16 0.64 -10.86 -0.39
C ALA A 16 -0.80 -11.11 -0.90
N GLU A 17 -1.09 -12.30 -1.42
CA GLU A 17 -2.42 -12.67 -1.94
C GLU A 17 -3.54 -12.62 -0.88
N LYS A 18 -3.20 -12.75 0.41
CA LYS A 18 -4.18 -12.70 1.51
C LYS A 18 -4.34 -11.30 2.10
N VAL A 19 -3.26 -10.52 2.13
CA VAL A 19 -3.21 -9.25 2.84
C VAL A 19 -3.45 -8.09 1.88
N PHE A 20 -2.81 -8.10 0.72
CA PHE A 20 -2.79 -6.97 -0.21
C PHE A 20 -4.03 -6.95 -1.09
N ARG A 21 -4.38 -5.74 -1.53
CA ARG A 21 -5.41 -5.51 -2.55
C ARG A 21 -4.94 -6.08 -3.89
N LYS A 22 -5.88 -6.47 -4.75
CA LYS A 22 -5.57 -7.03 -6.07
C LYS A 22 -4.71 -6.07 -6.90
N GLU A 23 -5.07 -4.79 -6.87
CA GLU A 23 -4.38 -3.74 -7.61
C GLU A 23 -2.94 -3.51 -7.11
N ALA A 24 -2.64 -3.85 -5.85
CA ALA A 24 -1.26 -3.85 -5.36
C ALA A 24 -0.49 -5.08 -5.86
N LEU A 25 -1.14 -6.23 -6.01
CA LEU A 25 -0.52 -7.43 -6.59
C LEU A 25 -0.14 -7.21 -8.05
N ASP A 26 -0.98 -6.46 -8.79
CA ASP A 26 -0.78 -6.14 -10.20
C ASP A 26 0.40 -5.14 -10.41
N CYS A 27 0.83 -4.42 -9.38
CA CYS A 27 2.00 -3.53 -9.42
C CYS A 27 3.33 -4.28 -9.25
N GLY A 28 3.34 -5.41 -8.54
CA GLY A 28 4.55 -6.19 -8.30
C GLY A 28 4.80 -7.25 -9.38
N PHE A 29 5.97 -7.87 -9.36
CA PHE A 29 6.29 -9.03 -10.18
C PHE A 29 6.62 -10.24 -9.33
N THR A 30 6.34 -11.44 -9.86
CA THR A 30 6.60 -12.68 -9.11
C THR A 30 8.00 -13.19 -9.41
N GLU A 31 8.77 -13.44 -8.36
CA GLU A 31 10.05 -14.14 -8.44
C GLU A 31 10.04 -15.34 -7.47
N GLY A 32 9.92 -16.54 -8.02
CA GLY A 32 9.79 -17.78 -7.22
C GLY A 32 8.58 -17.74 -6.29
N ALA A 33 8.84 -17.80 -4.97
CA ALA A 33 7.81 -17.78 -3.93
C ALA A 33 7.47 -16.36 -3.42
N TYR A 34 8.03 -15.32 -4.04
CA TYR A 34 7.91 -13.94 -3.60
C TYR A 34 7.21 -13.07 -4.64
N LEU A 35 6.46 -12.10 -4.16
CA LEU A 35 6.02 -10.94 -4.90
C LEU A 35 6.97 -9.80 -4.56
N CYS A 36 7.65 -9.29 -5.58
CA CYS A 36 8.69 -8.29 -5.48
C CYS A 36 8.16 -6.93 -5.96
N PHE A 37 8.57 -5.88 -5.23
CA PHE A 37 8.28 -4.49 -5.51
C PHE A 37 9.61 -3.75 -5.61
N GLU A 38 9.97 -3.26 -6.80
CA GLU A 38 11.23 -2.54 -7.04
C GLU A 38 11.30 -1.25 -6.21
N GLU A 39 12.46 -0.95 -5.62
CA GLU A 39 12.71 0.24 -4.78
C GLU A 39 12.28 1.56 -5.45
N ASP A 40 12.65 1.73 -6.71
CA ASP A 40 12.46 3.00 -7.44
C ASP A 40 11.04 3.20 -8.00
N CYS A 41 10.23 2.15 -8.06
CA CYS A 41 8.93 2.20 -8.74
C CYS A 41 7.79 1.71 -7.85
N ASP A 42 7.92 0.54 -7.26
CA ASP A 42 6.76 -0.20 -6.73
C ASP A 42 6.80 -0.38 -5.21
N GLU A 43 7.96 -0.21 -4.57
CA GLU A 43 8.10 -0.27 -3.11
C GLU A 43 7.05 0.59 -2.36
N PRO A 44 6.74 1.83 -2.79
CA PRO A 44 5.72 2.65 -2.13
C PRO A 44 4.34 1.97 -2.06
N VAL A 45 3.99 1.11 -3.03
CA VAL A 45 2.72 0.37 -3.06
C VAL A 45 2.67 -0.62 -1.90
N ALA A 46 3.72 -1.41 -1.72
CA ALA A 46 3.81 -2.39 -0.63
C ALA A 46 3.83 -1.69 0.75
N LEU A 47 4.59 -0.61 0.90
CA LEU A 47 4.61 0.18 2.14
C LEU A 47 3.22 0.73 2.47
N ARG A 48 2.50 1.27 1.48
CA ARG A 48 1.16 1.82 1.70
C ARG A 48 0.15 0.75 2.08
N GLU A 49 0.22 -0.44 1.48
CA GLU A 49 -0.59 -1.59 1.92
C GLU A 49 -0.33 -1.93 3.38
N LEU A 50 0.93 -2.05 3.79
CA LEU A 50 1.30 -2.39 5.16
C LEU A 50 0.84 -1.33 6.16
N MET A 51 0.96 -0.04 5.83
CA MET A 51 0.44 1.04 6.67
C MET A 51 -1.08 1.00 6.79
N ASP A 52 -1.80 0.76 5.69
CA ASP A 52 -3.27 0.66 5.70
C ASP A 52 -3.78 -0.51 6.54
N LYS A 53 -2.96 -1.55 6.72
CA LYS A 53 -3.26 -2.69 7.63
C LYS A 53 -2.77 -2.46 9.06
N GLY A 54 -2.10 -1.34 9.34
CA GLY A 54 -1.47 -1.08 10.64
C GLY A 54 -0.29 -1.99 10.95
N MET A 55 0.30 -2.63 9.93
CA MET A 55 1.45 -3.53 10.08
C MET A 55 2.78 -2.79 9.94
N TYR A 56 2.76 -1.56 9.42
CA TYR A 56 3.92 -0.68 9.34
C TYR A 56 3.55 0.71 9.83
N GLN A 57 4.40 1.28 10.68
CA GLN A 57 4.26 2.65 11.16
C GLN A 57 5.28 3.53 10.46
N ALA A 58 4.80 4.63 9.86
CA ALA A 58 5.67 5.60 9.21
C ALA A 58 6.71 6.16 10.22
N PRO A 59 7.99 6.23 9.84
CA PRO A 59 9.03 6.74 10.72
C PRO A 59 8.80 8.21 11.03
N VAL A 60 9.04 8.58 12.29
CA VAL A 60 9.10 9.96 12.76
C VAL A 60 10.47 10.19 13.35
N ASN A 61 11.26 11.07 12.73
CA ASN A 61 12.64 11.35 13.11
C ASN A 61 13.06 12.74 12.61
N GLU A 62 14.34 13.10 12.74
CA GLU A 62 14.87 14.41 12.31
C GLU A 62 14.60 14.72 10.82
N ARG A 63 14.52 13.67 9.97
CA ARG A 63 14.26 13.80 8.54
C ARG A 63 12.76 13.85 8.20
N PHE A 64 11.94 13.12 8.95
CA PHE A 64 10.50 13.00 8.70
C PHE A 64 9.70 13.47 9.91
N ALA A 65 9.06 14.63 9.77
CA ALA A 65 8.03 15.08 10.69
C ALA A 65 6.82 14.11 10.66
N PRO A 66 5.97 14.10 11.71
CA PRO A 66 4.76 13.28 11.74
C PRO A 66 3.92 13.46 10.45
N GLY A 67 3.63 12.35 9.77
CA GLY A 67 2.85 12.33 8.52
C GLY A 67 3.62 12.71 7.25
N ALA A 68 4.84 13.26 7.36
CA ALA A 68 5.61 13.69 6.18
C ALA A 68 6.01 12.51 5.28
N TYR A 69 6.40 11.39 5.88
CA TYR A 69 6.75 10.17 5.15
C TYR A 69 5.53 9.58 4.40
N GLU A 70 4.35 9.59 5.04
CA GLU A 70 3.13 9.13 4.40
C GLU A 70 2.70 10.04 3.26
N ALA A 71 2.81 11.36 3.44
CA ALA A 71 2.52 12.34 2.39
C ALA A 71 3.43 12.14 1.17
N LEU A 72 4.73 11.90 1.39
CA LEU A 72 5.69 11.62 0.32
C LEU A 72 5.32 10.36 -0.48
N ILE A 73 4.99 9.26 0.23
CA ILE A 73 4.54 8.02 -0.43
C ILE A 73 3.24 8.24 -1.20
N ASN A 74 2.28 8.95 -0.62
CA ASN A 74 0.99 9.21 -1.26
C ASN A 74 1.15 10.06 -2.52
N ASP A 75 2.05 11.05 -2.53
CA ASP A 75 2.35 11.87 -3.71
C ASP A 75 2.96 11.04 -4.84
N SER A 76 3.94 10.19 -4.51
CA SER A 76 4.54 9.25 -5.46
C SER A 76 3.50 8.30 -6.07
N LEU A 77 2.63 7.73 -5.23
CA LEU A 77 1.60 6.78 -5.68
C LEU A 77 0.52 7.44 -6.55
N GLN A 78 0.14 8.68 -6.25
CA GLN A 78 -0.80 9.44 -7.09
C GLN A 78 -0.21 9.71 -8.48
N THR A 79 1.10 9.92 -8.56
CA THR A 79 1.80 10.27 -9.80
C THR A 79 2.08 9.04 -10.66
N PHE A 80 2.60 7.96 -10.06
CA PHE A 80 3.14 6.82 -10.80
C PHE A 80 2.23 5.58 -10.77
N HIS A 81 1.33 5.47 -9.79
CA HIS A 81 0.47 4.30 -9.55
C HIS A 81 -1.01 4.70 -9.44
N ALA A 82 -1.48 5.55 -10.36
CA ALA A 82 -2.82 6.14 -10.31
C ALA A 82 -3.96 5.08 -10.24
N ALA A 83 -3.83 3.97 -10.96
CA ALA A 83 -4.83 2.89 -10.92
C ALA A 83 -4.95 2.27 -9.51
N TYR A 84 -3.81 1.93 -8.90
CA TYR A 84 -3.76 1.46 -7.52
C TYR A 84 -4.31 2.52 -6.54
N TRP A 85 -3.92 3.78 -6.70
CA TRP A 85 -4.36 4.86 -5.83
C TRP A 85 -5.89 5.03 -5.85
N GLN A 86 -6.50 5.05 -7.03
CA GLN A 86 -7.95 5.16 -7.20
C GLN A 86 -8.69 3.97 -6.56
N ALA A 87 -8.18 2.75 -6.75
CA ALA A 87 -8.75 1.56 -6.12
C ALA A 87 -8.68 1.62 -4.58
N ARG A 88 -7.55 2.11 -4.05
CA ARG A 88 -7.36 2.33 -2.62
C ARG A 88 -8.37 3.32 -2.07
N GLU A 89 -8.52 4.49 -2.69
CA GLU A 89 -9.47 5.52 -2.24
C GLU A 89 -10.91 5.01 -2.28
N LYS A 90 -11.30 4.31 -3.36
CA LYS A 90 -12.62 3.68 -3.46
C LYS A 90 -12.87 2.71 -2.31
N THR A 91 -11.92 1.82 -2.03
CA THR A 91 -12.04 0.86 -0.92
C THR A 91 -12.20 1.56 0.43
N LEU A 92 -11.47 2.66 0.67
CA LEU A 92 -11.57 3.45 1.91
C LEU A 92 -12.93 4.15 2.01
N ALA A 93 -13.41 4.73 0.92
CA ALA A 93 -14.73 5.34 0.85
C ALA A 93 -15.84 4.32 1.14
N GLU A 94 -15.77 3.13 0.53
CA GLU A 94 -16.74 2.05 0.74
C GLU A 94 -16.75 1.58 2.20
N LYS A 95 -15.58 1.39 2.82
CA LYS A 95 -15.47 1.07 4.25
C LYS A 95 -16.08 2.16 5.13
N ALA A 96 -15.80 3.42 4.86
CA ALA A 96 -16.37 4.54 5.61
C ALA A 96 -17.90 4.60 5.50
N GLN A 97 -18.46 4.33 4.32
CA GLN A 97 -19.91 4.27 4.12
C GLN A 97 -20.54 3.08 4.87
N LEU A 98 -19.89 1.92 4.87
CA LEU A 98 -20.35 0.74 5.60
C LEU A 98 -20.38 1.00 7.11
N SER A 99 -19.32 1.59 7.66
CA SER A 99 -19.25 1.95 9.09
C SER A 99 -20.37 2.92 9.48
N LYS A 100 -20.66 3.93 8.65
CA LYS A 100 -21.77 4.88 8.89
C LYS A 100 -23.14 4.21 8.85
N ARG A 101 -23.35 3.21 7.98
CA ARG A 101 -24.62 2.46 7.92
C ARG A 101 -24.80 1.55 9.13
N LYS A 102 -23.72 0.93 9.62
CA LYS A 102 -23.75 0.07 10.81
C LYS A 102 -24.10 0.88 12.07
N ASP A 103 -23.46 2.02 12.27
CA ASP A 103 -23.74 2.96 13.36
C ASP A 103 -25.22 3.42 13.36
N ARG A 104 -25.79 3.65 12.18
CA ARG A 104 -27.19 4.04 12.01
C ARG A 104 -28.19 2.88 12.15
N GLY A 105 -27.73 1.63 12.02
CA GLY A 105 -28.53 0.41 12.11
C GLY A 105 -28.62 -0.19 13.52
N GLU A 106 -27.61 0.08 14.37
CA GLU A 106 -27.59 -0.33 15.80
C GLU A 106 -28.36 0.64 16.73
N ALA A 107 -28.89 1.74 16.20
CA ALA A 107 -29.69 2.72 16.94
C ALA A 107 -31.21 2.42 16.94
N ARG A 108 -31.64 1.14 16.81
CA ARG A 108 -33.05 0.74 16.78
C ARG A 108 -33.38 -0.38 17.76
#